data_AF-A0A2S6QNA8-F1
#
_entry.id   AF-A0A2S6QNA8-F1
#
_cell.length_a   1.000
_cell.length_b   1.000
_cell.length_c   1.000
_cell.angle_alpha   90.00
_cell.angle_beta   90.00
_cell.angle_gamma   90.00
#
_symmetry.space_group_name_H-M   'P 1'
#
loop_
_entity.id
_entity.type
_entity.pdbx_description
1 polymer ?
#
loop_
_entity_poly.entity_id
_entity_poly.type
_entity_poly.pdbx_seq_one_letter_code
_entity_poly.pdbx_strand_id
1 'polypeptide(L)'
;AMEVKRQLDVLDQHLAQQHYLCGKEYNIADIANFPWYGGLVLHNIYDAAKFLDVSSYKNVARWAKEIEERPAVQRGRRVNRIWGS
;
A
#
# COMPACT_ATOMS: atom_id res chain seq x y z
N ALA A 1 -9.81 -2.33 -15.01
CA ALA A 1 -8.34 -2.35 -14.81
C ALA A 1 -7.70 -0.97 -14.87
N MET A 2 -8.12 -0.07 -15.78
CA MET A 2 -7.55 1.30 -15.88
C MET A 2 -7.75 2.14 -14.61
N GLU A 3 -8.88 2.00 -13.92
CA GLU A 3 -9.13 2.79 -12.69
C GLU A 3 -8.18 2.44 -11.54
N VAL A 4 -7.77 1.18 -11.39
CA VAL A 4 -6.79 0.78 -10.36
C VAL A 4 -5.42 1.40 -10.64
N LYS A 5 -5.00 1.44 -11.92
CA LYS A 5 -3.76 2.13 -12.32
C LYS A 5 -3.85 3.62 -12.06
N ARG A 6 -5.00 4.24 -12.33
CA ARG A 6 -5.23 5.66 -12.03
C ARG A 6 -5.16 5.95 -10.53
N GLN A 7 -5.76 5.09 -9.69
CA GLN A 7 -5.69 5.23 -8.23
C GLN A 7 -4.26 5.09 -7.70
N LEU A 8 -3.50 4.10 -8.20
CA LEU A 8 -2.09 3.94 -7.85
C LEU A 8 -1.23 5.12 -8.30
N ASP A 9 -1.47 5.65 -9.50
CA ASP A 9 -0.74 6.82 -10.01
C ASP A 9 -1.02 8.08 -9.17
N VAL A 10 -2.29 8.31 -8.79
CA VAL A 10 -2.66 9.40 -7.88
C VAL A 10 -1.96 9.25 -6.52
N LEU A 11 -1.96 8.04 -5.95
CA LEU A 11 -1.28 7.77 -4.69
C LEU A 11 0.23 7.96 -4.79
N ASP A 12 0.85 7.50 -5.87
CA ASP A 12 2.29 7.59 -6.06
C ASP A 12 2.75 9.04 -6.22
N GLN A 13 2.04 9.85 -7.01
CA GLN A 13 2.31 11.28 -7.16
C GLN A 13 2.12 12.04 -5.84
N HIS A 14 1.08 11.72 -5.07
CA HIS A 14 0.84 12.33 -3.76
C HIS A 14 1.95 11.97 -2.76
N LEU A 15 2.31 10.68 -2.68
CA LEU A 15 3.37 10.17 -1.81
C LEU A 15 4.79 10.54 -2.28
N ALA A 16 4.94 11.09 -3.49
CA ALA A 16 6.19 11.72 -3.89
C ALA A 16 6.45 13.03 -3.13
N GLN A 17 5.38 13.72 -2.71
CA GLN A 17 5.45 15.02 -2.02
C GLN A 17 5.21 14.91 -0.51
N GLN A 18 4.59 13.83 -0.05
CA GLN A 18 4.24 13.60 1.35
C GLN A 18 4.85 12.30 1.89
N HIS A 19 5.09 12.24 3.20
CA HIS A 19 5.62 11.03 3.83
C HIS A 19 4.52 9.97 4.00
N TYR A 20 3.34 10.39 4.45
CA TYR A 20 2.10 9.63 4.63
C TYR A 20 0.93 10.33 3.91
N LEU A 21 -0.24 9.68 3.86
CA LEU A 21 -1.39 10.17 3.06
C LEU A 21 -1.91 11.54 3.49
N CYS A 22 -1.81 11.90 4.77
CA CYS A 22 -2.29 13.19 5.29
C CYS A 22 -1.16 14.06 5.86
N GLY A 23 0.07 13.89 5.38
CA GLY A 23 1.20 14.74 5.76
C GLY A 23 2.40 13.94 6.24
N LYS A 24 3.00 14.39 7.36
CA LYS A 24 4.24 13.80 7.90
C LYS A 24 4.00 12.70 8.93
N GLU A 25 2.78 12.59 9.45
CA GLU A 25 2.45 11.67 10.54
C GLU A 25 1.51 10.57 10.09
N TYR A 26 1.78 9.35 10.56
CA TYR A 26 0.96 8.18 10.30
C TYR A 26 -0.39 8.29 11.01
N ASN A 27 -1.48 8.10 10.29
CA ASN A 27 -2.81 8.16 10.87
C ASN A 27 -3.79 7.13 10.29
N ILE A 28 -5.08 7.28 10.63
CA ILE A 28 -6.14 6.36 10.21
C ILE A 28 -6.35 6.29 8.69
N ALA A 29 -5.98 7.32 7.94
CA ALA A 29 -6.02 7.29 6.48
C ALA A 29 -5.02 6.27 5.93
N ASP A 30 -3.79 6.23 6.47
CA ASP A 30 -2.80 5.22 6.10
C ASP A 30 -3.27 3.82 6.50
N ILE A 31 -3.83 3.67 7.71
CA ILE A 31 -4.39 2.39 8.21
C ILE A 31 -5.47 1.87 7.27
N ALA A 32 -6.37 2.74 6.79
CA ALA A 32 -7.49 2.34 5.95
C ALA A 32 -7.04 1.91 4.54
N ASN A 33 -5.99 2.56 4.00
CA ASN A 33 -5.55 2.35 2.62
C ASN A 33 -4.47 1.26 2.49
N PHE A 34 -3.62 1.08 3.51
CA PHE A 34 -2.49 0.14 3.48
C PHE A 34 -2.87 -1.31 3.15
N PRO A 35 -3.92 -1.90 3.76
CA PRO A 35 -4.30 -3.29 3.48
C PRO A 35 -4.63 -3.56 2.00
N TRP A 36 -5.09 -2.53 1.29
CA TRP A 36 -5.44 -2.63 -0.13
C TRP A 36 -4.23 -2.34 -1.03
N TYR A 37 -3.74 -1.10 -1.03
CA TYR A 37 -2.71 -0.67 -1.99
C TYR A 37 -1.31 -1.15 -1.59
N GLY A 38 -1.00 -1.16 -0.29
CA GLY A 38 0.27 -1.68 0.20
C GLY A 38 0.37 -3.18 -0.02
N GLY A 39 -0.70 -3.92 0.31
CA GLY A 39 -0.78 -5.35 0.01
C GLY A 39 -0.61 -5.64 -1.50
N LEU A 40 -1.28 -4.87 -2.36
CA LEU A 40 -1.20 -5.02 -3.82
C LEU A 40 0.22 -4.88 -4.34
N VAL A 41 0.95 -3.85 -3.89
CA VAL A 41 2.31 -3.55 -4.35
C VAL A 41 3.35 -4.48 -3.75
N LEU A 42 3.21 -4.88 -2.47
CA LEU A 42 4.22 -5.70 -1.78
C LEU A 42 4.03 -7.21 -1.95
N HIS A 43 2.79 -7.67 -2.04
CA HIS A 43 2.49 -9.11 -2.02
C HIS A 43 1.79 -9.59 -3.29
N ASN A 44 1.62 -8.71 -4.27
CA ASN A 44 0.97 -9.05 -5.53
C ASN A 44 -0.39 -9.75 -5.33
N ILE A 45 -1.18 -9.27 -4.37
CA ILE A 45 -2.55 -9.80 -4.18
C ILE A 45 -3.31 -9.67 -5.50
N TYR A 46 -4.05 -10.72 -5.84
CA TYR A 46 -4.80 -10.88 -7.09
C TYR A 46 -3.98 -11.07 -8.38
N ASP A 47 -2.70 -11.46 -8.28
CA ASP A 47 -1.80 -11.63 -9.44
C ASP A 47 -1.75 -10.41 -10.37
N ALA A 48 -1.98 -9.22 -9.79
CA ALA A 48 -2.20 -7.99 -10.50
C ALA A 48 -0.90 -7.37 -11.03
N ALA A 49 0.27 -7.81 -10.56
CA ALA A 49 1.58 -7.29 -10.95
C ALA A 49 1.84 -7.42 -12.45
N LYS A 50 1.38 -8.53 -13.06
CA LYS A 50 1.54 -8.76 -14.51
C LYS A 50 0.70 -7.79 -15.37
N PHE A 51 -0.34 -7.18 -14.79
CA PHE A 51 -1.25 -6.27 -15.50
C PHE A 51 -1.05 -4.79 -15.12
N LEU A 52 -0.61 -4.52 -13.89
CA LEU A 52 -0.57 -3.18 -13.31
C LEU A 52 0.82 -2.51 -13.33
N ASP A 53 1.89 -3.23 -13.66
CA ASP A 53 3.29 -2.72 -13.54
C ASP A 53 3.54 -2.06 -12.18
N VAL A 54 3.20 -2.79 -11.12
CA VAL A 54 3.27 -2.29 -9.73
C VAL A 54 4.68 -1.87 -9.32
N SER A 55 5.71 -2.40 -9.99
CA SER A 55 7.12 -2.03 -9.83
C SER A 55 7.41 -0.56 -10.16
N SER A 56 6.58 0.09 -10.97
CA SER A 56 6.76 1.50 -11.34
C SER A 56 6.41 2.48 -10.21
N TYR A 57 5.53 2.10 -9.29
CA TYR A 57 5.04 2.96 -8.20
C TYR A 57 5.97 2.96 -6.98
N LYS A 58 7.10 3.65 -7.12
CA LYS A 58 8.19 3.69 -6.12
C LYS A 58 7.77 4.32 -4.80
N ASN A 59 6.93 5.36 -4.84
CA ASN A 59 6.52 6.09 -3.64
C ASN A 59 5.49 5.28 -2.85
N VAL A 60 4.55 4.63 -3.55
CA VAL A 60 3.62 3.68 -2.91
C VAL A 60 4.39 2.51 -2.29
N ALA A 61 5.38 1.94 -2.99
CA ALA A 61 6.20 0.86 -2.46
C ALA A 61 6.98 1.29 -1.20
N ARG A 62 7.53 2.51 -1.18
CA ARG A 62 8.24 3.06 -0.02
C ARG A 62 7.32 3.22 1.18
N TRP A 63 6.17 3.88 0.99
CA TRP A 63 5.13 4.04 2.02
C TRP A 63 4.65 2.70 2.58
N ALA A 64 4.41 1.72 1.70
CA ALA A 64 3.93 0.40 2.11
C ALA A 64 4.97 -0.35 2.97
N LYS A 65 6.25 -0.32 2.59
CA LYS A 65 7.33 -0.97 3.37
C LYS A 65 7.47 -0.38 4.76
N GLU A 66 7.50 0.96 4.86
CA GLU A 66 7.59 1.66 6.14
C GLU A 66 6.42 1.30 7.08
N ILE A 67 5.21 1.11 6.55
CA ILE A 67 4.05 0.70 7.35
C ILE A 67 4.13 -0.78 7.73
N GLU A 68 4.56 -1.65 6.82
CA GLU A 68 4.69 -3.09 7.08
C GLU A 68 5.70 -3.40 8.19
N GLU A 69 6.76 -2.60 8.32
CA GLU A 69 7.78 -2.73 9.38
C GLU A 69 7.24 -2.42 10.78
N ARG A 70 6.07 -1.78 10.91
CA ARG A 70 5.49 -1.41 12.21
C ARG A 70 5.08 -2.67 12.99
N PRO A 71 5.55 -2.86 14.24
CA PRO A 71 5.20 -4.05 15.03
C PRO A 71 3.69 -4.25 15.22
N ALA A 72 2.92 -3.15 15.31
CA ALA A 72 1.46 -3.21 15.42
C ALA A 72 0.79 -3.72 14.12
N VAL A 73 1.31 -3.35 12.95
CA VAL A 73 0.80 -3.81 11.65
C VAL A 73 1.06 -5.30 11.48
N GLN A 74 2.28 -5.75 11.80
CA GLN A 74 2.64 -7.17 11.79
C GLN A 74 1.75 -8.02 12.72
N ARG A 75 1.40 -7.49 13.90
CA ARG A 75 0.45 -8.14 14.81
C ARG A 75 -0.97 -8.16 14.23
N GLY A 76 -1.46 -7.01 13.75
CA GLY A 76 -2.83 -6.86 13.25
C GLY A 76 -3.14 -7.75 12.05
N ARG A 77 -2.18 -7.90 11.12
CA ARG A 77 -2.33 -8.76 9.93
C ARG A 77 -2.51 -10.24 10.23
N ARG A 78 -2.25 -10.69 11.46
CA ARG A 78 -2.44 -12.10 11.86
C ARG A 78 -3.83 -12.38 12.43
N VAL A 79 -4.58 -11.34 12.82
CA VAL A 79 -5.89 -11.49 13.47
C VAL A 79 -6.94 -11.87 12.42
N ASN A 80 -7.77 -12.87 12.72
CA ASN A 80 -8.84 -13.38 11.84
C ASN A 80 -8.39 -13.80 10.43
N ARG A 81 -7.10 -14.11 10.28
CA ARG A 81 -6.51 -14.46 9.00
C ARG A 81 -6.80 -15.93 8.65
N ILE A 82 -7.65 -16.11 7.64
CA ILE A 82 -7.99 -17.43 7.07
C ILE A 82 -7.29 -17.69 5.71
N TRP A 83 -6.79 -16.64 5.04
CA TRP A 83 -6.04 -16.66 3.78
C TRP A 83 -5.40 -15.26 3.53
N GLY A 84 -4.44 -15.15 2.60
CA GLY A 84 -3.78 -13.88 2.21
C GLY A 84 -2.51 -13.57 3.03
N SER A 85 -1.80 -12.48 2.68
CA SER A 85 -0.60 -11.96 3.35
C SER A 85 -0.91 -10.91 4.41
#